data_AF-A0A9E4WJX4-F1
#
_entry.id   AF-A0A9E4WJX4-F1
#
_cell.length_a   1.000
_cell.length_b   1.000
_cell.length_c   1.000
_cell.angle_alpha   90.00
_cell.angle_beta   90.00
_cell.angle_gamma   90.00
#
_symmetry.space_group_name_H-M   'P 1'
#
loop_
_entity.id
_entity.type
_entity.pdbx_description
1 polymer ?
#
loop_
_entity_poly.entity_id
_entity_poly.type
_entity_poly.pdbx_seq_one_letter_code
_entity_poly.pdbx_strand_id
1 'polypeptide(L)'
;DYVRAIRHGIGQDGKSLLFMPTEIYSKISDADLGAIIAYLKSLPPVNNELPDTSTGVLLRILAGIDSSVLSANLIDHDAPRPAEPVPGVTRDYGEYLAFSCSRCHGDNLAGGTVGGFEPDAPKAPNITPGGAPGNWTQAQFVSTLRGGVTPSGKVLDREFMPWLYFTRMTDDELNAIWLYLESLPAREFEG
;
A
#
# COMPACT_ATOMS: atom_id res chain seq x y z
N ASP A 1 14.33 3.61 -18.00
CA ASP A 1 14.33 2.33 -17.28
C ASP A 1 13.19 2.34 -16.27
N TYR A 2 12.20 1.46 -16.44
CA TYR A 2 11.00 1.41 -15.60
C TYR A 2 11.30 0.94 -14.17
N VAL A 3 12.23 -0.02 -14.00
CA VAL A 3 12.57 -0.52 -12.66
C VAL A 3 13.16 0.62 -11.83
N ARG A 4 14.11 1.35 -12.41
CA ARG A 4 14.71 2.52 -11.76
C ARG A 4 13.68 3.60 -11.39
N ALA A 5 12.73 3.90 -12.27
CA ALA A 5 11.70 4.90 -12.00
C ALA A 5 10.69 4.43 -10.94
N ILE A 6 10.17 3.20 -11.07
CA ILE A 6 9.08 2.70 -10.24
C ILE A 6 9.58 2.23 -8.88
N ARG A 7 10.63 1.40 -8.87
CA ARG A 7 11.13 0.75 -7.66
C ARG A 7 12.08 1.63 -6.85
N HIS A 8 12.82 2.51 -7.53
CA HIS A 8 13.84 3.34 -6.89
C HIS A 8 13.51 4.82 -6.89
N GLY A 9 12.40 5.23 -7.51
CA GLY A 9 12.04 6.64 -7.58
C GLY A 9 13.08 7.49 -8.31
N ILE A 10 13.85 6.92 -9.26
CA ILE A 10 14.92 7.64 -9.98
C ILE A 10 14.51 7.82 -11.46
N GLY A 11 14.44 9.09 -11.88
CA GLY A 11 14.05 9.51 -13.22
C GLY A 11 15.04 9.13 -14.31
N GLN A 12 14.68 9.40 -15.58
CA GLN A 12 15.58 9.12 -16.71
C GLN A 12 16.90 9.89 -16.63
N ASP A 13 16.86 11.09 -16.09
CA ASP A 13 17.99 12.00 -15.86
C ASP A 13 18.82 11.68 -14.60
N GLY A 14 18.48 10.61 -13.88
CA GLY A 14 19.19 10.18 -12.67
C GLY A 14 18.81 10.94 -11.40
N LYS A 15 17.86 11.88 -11.46
CA LYS A 15 17.37 12.58 -10.27
C LYS A 15 16.26 11.79 -9.57
N SER A 16 16.08 12.03 -8.27
CA SER A 16 14.89 11.54 -7.57
C SER A 16 13.64 12.13 -8.22
N LEU A 17 12.67 11.26 -8.49
CA LEU A 17 11.29 11.63 -8.78
C LEU A 17 10.68 12.25 -7.51
N LEU A 18 9.65 13.06 -7.73
CA LEU A 18 8.84 13.66 -6.68
C LEU A 18 7.51 12.91 -6.60
N PHE A 19 7.08 12.58 -5.39
CA PHE A 19 5.78 11.95 -5.11
C PHE A 19 5.55 10.57 -5.77
N MET A 20 6.60 9.92 -6.28
CA MET A 20 6.50 8.53 -6.72
C MET A 20 6.40 7.63 -5.47
N PRO A 21 5.37 6.76 -5.33
CA PRO A 21 5.16 5.94 -4.13
C PRO A 21 6.11 4.73 -4.10
N THR A 22 7.40 5.04 -3.99
CA THR A 22 8.52 4.12 -4.12
C THR A 22 8.62 3.19 -2.90
N GLU A 23 8.18 3.66 -1.74
CA GLU A 23 8.00 2.88 -0.51
C GLU A 23 7.04 1.69 -0.67
N ILE A 24 6.11 1.77 -1.62
CA ILE A 24 5.20 0.68 -1.97
C ILE A 24 5.89 -0.26 -2.97
N TYR A 25 6.36 0.29 -4.08
CA TYR A 25 6.92 -0.52 -5.17
C TYR A 25 8.29 -1.15 -4.85
N SER A 26 9.03 -0.63 -3.87
CA SER A 26 10.27 -1.25 -3.38
C SER A 26 10.02 -2.60 -2.69
N LYS A 27 8.80 -2.82 -2.18
CA LYS A 27 8.39 -3.98 -1.38
C LYS A 27 7.54 -5.02 -2.14
N ILE A 28 7.34 -4.86 -3.45
CA ILE A 28 6.73 -5.92 -4.28
C ILE A 28 7.80 -6.85 -4.86
N SER A 29 7.40 -8.09 -5.16
CA SER A 29 8.26 -9.09 -5.79
C SER A 29 8.73 -8.63 -7.17
N ASP A 30 9.81 -9.21 -7.68
CA ASP A 30 10.30 -8.90 -9.03
C ASP A 30 9.34 -9.39 -10.12
N ALA A 31 8.63 -10.49 -9.86
CA ALA A 31 7.61 -11.01 -10.77
C ALA A 31 6.44 -10.01 -10.93
N ASP A 32 5.91 -9.48 -9.83
CA ASP A 32 4.80 -8.52 -9.88
C ASP A 32 5.22 -7.18 -10.48
N LEU A 33 6.43 -6.68 -10.15
CA LEU A 33 6.95 -5.49 -10.81
C LEU A 33 7.12 -5.73 -12.31
N GLY A 34 7.62 -6.90 -12.70
CA GLY A 34 7.72 -7.33 -14.09
C GLY A 34 6.37 -7.34 -14.80
N ALA A 35 5.33 -7.87 -14.15
CA ALA A 35 3.97 -7.92 -14.69
C ALA A 35 3.37 -6.51 -14.87
N ILE A 36 3.56 -5.61 -13.90
CA ILE A 36 3.16 -4.20 -14.02
C ILE A 36 3.87 -3.54 -15.20
N ILE A 37 5.18 -3.70 -15.32
CA ILE A 37 5.97 -3.13 -16.42
C ILE A 37 5.53 -3.70 -17.77
N ALA A 38 5.28 -5.00 -17.86
CA ALA A 38 4.79 -5.66 -19.06
C ALA A 38 3.41 -5.13 -19.47
N TYR A 39 2.49 -4.96 -18.51
CA TYR A 39 1.18 -4.37 -18.74
C TYR A 39 1.31 -2.92 -19.25
N LEU A 40 2.09 -2.07 -18.58
CA LEU A 40 2.33 -0.68 -18.99
C LEU A 40 2.89 -0.59 -20.42
N LYS A 41 3.79 -1.51 -20.80
CA LYS A 41 4.36 -1.58 -22.16
C LYS A 41 3.36 -2.08 -23.21
N SER A 42 2.33 -2.82 -22.82
CA SER A 42 1.30 -3.32 -23.73
C SER A 42 0.26 -2.26 -24.12
N LEU A 43 0.17 -1.18 -23.35
CA LEU A 43 -0.76 -0.09 -23.60
C LEU A 43 -0.29 0.75 -24.80
N PRO A 44 -1.20 1.28 -25.62
CA PRO A 44 -0.85 2.17 -26.71
C PRO A 44 -0.17 3.43 -26.15
N PRO A 45 0.96 3.86 -26.72
CA PRO A 45 1.62 5.09 -26.26
C PRO A 45 0.71 6.28 -26.55
N VAL A 46 0.50 7.11 -25.53
CA VAL A 46 -0.20 8.38 -25.65
C VAL A 46 0.84 9.48 -25.55
N ASN A 47 0.94 10.32 -26.58
CA ASN A 47 1.75 11.54 -26.51
C ASN A 47 1.03 12.55 -25.64
N ASN A 48 1.63 12.89 -24.50
CA ASN A 48 1.15 13.92 -23.61
C ASN A 48 2.30 14.87 -23.30
N GLU A 49 2.10 16.16 -23.55
CA GLU A 49 3.05 17.19 -23.10
C GLU A 49 2.80 17.41 -21.61
N LEU A 50 3.72 16.92 -20.78
CA LEU A 50 3.69 17.21 -19.35
C LEU A 50 4.19 18.65 -19.13
N PRO A 51 3.58 19.40 -18.21
CA PRO A 51 4.10 20.71 -17.84
C PRO A 51 5.53 20.57 -17.29
N ASP A 52 6.38 21.54 -17.60
CA ASP A 52 7.75 21.58 -17.07
C ASP A 52 7.72 21.49 -15.55
N THR A 53 8.30 20.41 -15.03
CA THR A 53 8.48 20.23 -13.59
C THR A 53 9.65 21.10 -13.12
N SER A 54 9.48 22.42 -13.16
CA SER A 54 10.49 23.33 -12.60
C SER A 54 10.41 23.23 -11.08
N THR A 55 11.37 22.53 -10.48
CA THR A 55 11.57 22.58 -9.03
C THR A 55 12.07 23.99 -8.70
N GLY A 56 11.14 24.92 -8.43
CA GLY A 56 11.49 26.26 -8.00
C GLY A 56 12.44 26.22 -6.80
N VAL A 57 13.21 27.29 -6.59
CA VAL A 57 14.19 27.38 -5.49
C VAL A 57 13.56 27.02 -4.14
N LEU A 58 12.29 27.38 -3.92
CA LEU A 58 11.55 27.04 -2.71
C LEU A 58 11.42 25.53 -2.50
N LEU A 59 11.03 24.75 -3.52
CA LEU A 59 10.92 23.30 -3.40
C LEU A 59 12.27 22.64 -3.16
N ARG A 60 13.36 23.20 -3.70
CA ARG A 60 14.73 22.73 -3.45
C ARG A 60 15.18 23.00 -2.02
N ILE A 61 14.86 24.16 -1.48
CA ILE A 61 15.12 24.49 -0.07
C ILE A 61 14.32 23.57 0.85
N LEU A 62 13.02 23.39 0.57
CA LEU A 62 12.16 22.48 1.32
C LEU A 62 12.66 21.04 1.28
N ALA A 63 13.04 20.53 0.11
CA ALA A 63 13.63 19.19 -0.04
C ALA A 63 14.97 19.01 0.70
N GLY A 64 15.71 20.10 0.94
CA GLY A 64 16.93 20.09 1.76
C GLY A 64 16.68 20.11 3.26
N ILE A 65 15.49 20.51 3.70
CA ILE A 65 15.05 20.50 5.11
C ILE A 65 14.30 19.20 5.41
N ASP A 66 13.39 18.81 4.52
CA ASP A 66 12.61 17.59 4.56
C ASP A 66 12.73 16.86 3.22
N SER A 67 13.52 15.80 3.21
CA SER A 67 13.72 14.98 2.01
C SER A 67 12.57 14.01 1.74
N SER A 68 11.47 14.04 2.51
CA SER A 68 10.31 13.16 2.31
C SER A 68 9.65 13.33 0.94
N VAL A 69 9.83 14.50 0.31
CA VAL A 69 9.37 14.77 -1.07
C VAL A 69 10.22 14.08 -2.14
N LEU A 70 11.45 13.66 -1.80
CA LEU A 70 12.37 12.96 -2.69
C LEU A 70 12.17 11.46 -2.54
N SER A 71 11.42 10.86 -3.46
CA SER A 71 11.03 9.44 -3.40
C SER A 71 12.19 8.46 -3.22
N ALA A 72 13.35 8.73 -3.82
CA ALA A 72 14.52 7.86 -3.67
C ALA A 72 15.05 7.82 -2.23
N ASN A 73 14.91 8.91 -1.47
CA ASN A 73 15.42 8.97 -0.09
C ASN A 73 14.52 8.24 0.92
N LEU A 74 13.35 7.76 0.50
CA LEU A 74 12.37 7.09 1.36
C LEU A 74 12.67 5.59 1.57
N ILE A 75 13.64 5.03 0.84
CA ILE A 75 13.86 3.59 0.79
C ILE A 75 15.34 3.21 0.96
N ASP A 76 15.56 1.99 1.45
CA ASP A 76 16.82 1.30 1.26
C ASP A 76 16.80 0.65 -0.13
N HIS A 77 17.67 1.13 -1.02
CA HIS A 77 17.75 0.66 -2.39
C HIS A 77 18.27 -0.77 -2.50
N ASP A 78 19.03 -1.23 -1.52
CA ASP A 78 19.68 -2.54 -1.50
C ASP A 78 18.92 -3.55 -0.63
N ALA A 79 17.79 -3.15 -0.03
CA ALA A 79 16.95 -4.02 0.76
C ALA A 79 16.53 -5.28 -0.05
N PRO A 80 16.57 -6.47 0.58
CA PRO A 80 16.22 -7.71 -0.08
C PRO A 80 14.77 -7.65 -0.56
N ARG A 81 14.54 -8.18 -1.76
CA ARG A 81 13.18 -8.28 -2.32
C ARG A 81 12.46 -9.45 -1.67
N PRO A 82 11.16 -9.31 -1.38
CA PRO A 82 10.39 -10.47 -0.96
C PRO A 82 10.44 -11.52 -2.08
N ALA A 83 10.58 -12.77 -1.68
CA ALA A 83 10.37 -13.87 -2.60
C ALA A 83 8.95 -13.75 -3.17
N GLU A 84 8.78 -14.14 -4.42
CA GLU A 84 7.46 -14.29 -5.01
C GLU A 84 6.67 -15.31 -4.17
N PRO A 85 5.57 -14.90 -3.52
CA PRO A 85 4.76 -15.85 -2.77
C PRO A 85 4.01 -16.75 -3.75
N VAL A 86 3.87 -18.02 -3.41
CA VAL A 86 3.01 -18.92 -4.18
C VAL A 86 1.55 -18.53 -3.94
N PRO A 87 0.78 -18.17 -4.98
CA PRO A 87 -0.62 -17.82 -4.81
C PRO A 87 -1.42 -18.96 -4.17
N GLY A 88 -2.23 -18.64 -3.17
CA GLY A 88 -3.10 -19.59 -2.48
C GLY A 88 -3.45 -19.14 -1.07
N VAL A 89 -4.39 -19.85 -0.44
CA VAL A 89 -4.89 -19.54 0.91
C VAL A 89 -3.86 -19.93 1.97
N THR A 90 -2.80 -19.14 2.08
CA THR A 90 -1.66 -19.35 2.97
C THR A 90 -1.32 -18.07 3.72
N ARG A 91 -0.66 -18.21 4.88
CA ARG A 91 -0.20 -17.08 5.68
C ARG A 91 0.77 -16.18 4.89
N ASP A 92 1.74 -16.77 4.19
CA ASP A 92 2.80 -16.01 3.51
C ASP A 92 2.25 -15.22 2.32
N TYR A 93 1.29 -15.78 1.57
CA TYR A 93 0.59 -15.02 0.53
C TYR A 93 -0.28 -13.90 1.12
N GLY A 94 -0.94 -14.18 2.24
CA GLY A 94 -1.70 -13.18 2.98
C GLY A 94 -0.85 -12.01 3.47
N GLU A 95 0.33 -12.31 4.03
CA GLU A 95 1.32 -11.33 4.50
C GLU A 95 1.76 -10.41 3.35
N TYR A 96 2.06 -11.00 2.19
CA TYR A 96 2.44 -10.27 0.99
C TYR A 96 1.36 -9.29 0.52
N LEU A 97 0.10 -9.74 0.48
CA LEU A 97 -1.03 -8.90 0.05
C LEU A 97 -1.39 -7.82 1.08
N ALA A 98 -1.32 -8.17 2.36
CA ALA A 98 -1.66 -7.29 3.49
C ALA A 98 -0.67 -6.14 3.70
N PHE A 99 0.49 -6.16 3.04
CA PHE A 99 1.42 -5.03 3.03
C PHE A 99 0.72 -3.71 2.67
N SER A 100 -0.20 -3.74 1.70
CA SER A 100 -0.98 -2.56 1.33
C SER A 100 -1.85 -2.00 2.48
N CYS A 101 -2.33 -2.87 3.37
CA CYS A 101 -3.11 -2.48 4.54
C CYS A 101 -2.26 -1.74 5.57
N SER A 102 -0.98 -2.10 5.72
CA SER A 102 -0.07 -1.50 6.70
C SER A 102 0.16 0.00 6.45
N ARG A 103 -0.05 0.46 5.22
CA ARG A 103 0.11 1.88 4.88
C ARG A 103 -0.86 2.78 5.64
N CYS A 104 -2.06 2.29 5.93
CA CYS A 104 -3.05 3.03 6.71
C CYS A 104 -3.14 2.51 8.15
N HIS A 105 -3.09 1.18 8.34
CA HIS A 105 -3.28 0.53 9.63
C HIS A 105 -2.00 0.40 10.46
N GLY A 106 -0.91 1.04 10.04
CA GLY A 106 0.40 0.98 10.69
C GLY A 106 1.18 -0.30 10.34
N ASP A 107 2.50 -0.29 10.57
CA ASP A 107 3.38 -1.42 10.25
C ASP A 107 3.03 -2.70 11.01
N ASN A 108 2.44 -2.56 12.21
CA ASN A 108 1.97 -3.66 13.04
C ASN A 108 0.48 -3.99 12.85
N LEU A 109 -0.21 -3.28 11.95
CA LEU A 109 -1.64 -3.43 11.65
C LEU A 109 -2.57 -3.17 12.86
N ALA A 110 -2.04 -2.58 13.93
CA ALA A 110 -2.75 -2.31 15.18
C ALA A 110 -3.37 -0.90 15.24
N GLY A 111 -3.31 -0.14 14.14
CA GLY A 111 -3.83 1.20 14.03
C GLY A 111 -2.81 2.17 13.41
N GLY A 112 -3.31 3.26 12.84
CA GLY A 112 -2.47 4.27 12.22
C GLY A 112 -3.24 5.51 11.82
N THR A 113 -2.53 6.49 11.25
CA THR A 113 -3.15 7.70 10.71
C THR A 113 -3.34 7.54 9.21
N VAL A 114 -4.58 7.68 8.74
CA VAL A 114 -4.88 7.71 7.30
C VAL A 114 -4.51 9.08 6.76
N GLY A 115 -3.89 9.17 5.58
CA GLY A 115 -3.59 10.45 4.94
C GLY A 115 -2.44 11.23 5.59
N GLY A 116 -1.26 11.22 4.96
CA GLY A 116 -0.08 11.95 5.46
C GLY A 116 -0.17 13.48 5.39
N PHE A 117 -1.23 14.04 4.79
CA PHE A 117 -1.35 15.48 4.50
C PHE A 117 -2.68 16.12 4.94
N GLU A 118 -3.64 15.35 5.44
CA GLU A 118 -4.97 15.82 5.84
C GLU A 118 -5.05 15.90 7.38
N PRO A 119 -5.13 17.10 7.99
CA PRO A 119 -5.11 17.26 9.45
C PRO A 119 -6.25 16.54 10.18
N ASP A 120 -7.40 16.39 9.50
CA ASP A 120 -8.64 15.86 10.07
C ASP A 120 -8.93 14.41 9.63
N ALA A 121 -7.97 13.75 8.99
CA ALA A 121 -8.17 12.39 8.53
C ALA A 121 -8.39 11.41 9.70
N PRO A 122 -9.35 10.46 9.57
CA PRO A 122 -9.65 9.53 10.63
C PRO A 122 -8.48 8.58 10.90
N LYS A 123 -8.36 8.14 12.15
CA LYS A 123 -7.45 7.06 12.51
C LYS A 123 -7.94 5.74 11.91
N ALA A 124 -7.03 5.01 11.28
CA ALA A 124 -7.28 3.64 10.87
C ALA A 124 -7.38 2.74 12.11
N PRO A 125 -8.37 1.84 12.19
CA PRO A 125 -8.55 0.98 13.35
C PRO A 125 -7.51 -0.14 13.43
N ASN A 126 -7.37 -0.76 14.60
CA ASN A 126 -6.68 -2.03 14.78
C ASN A 126 -7.41 -3.14 13.99
N ILE A 127 -6.67 -3.85 13.12
CA ILE A 127 -7.17 -4.98 12.33
C ILE A 127 -6.51 -6.32 12.67
N THR A 128 -5.70 -6.36 13.74
CA THR A 128 -5.22 -7.60 14.37
C THR A 128 -6.35 -8.26 15.19
N PRO A 129 -6.12 -9.46 15.76
CA PRO A 129 -7.11 -10.12 16.63
C PRO A 129 -7.47 -9.30 17.89
N GLY A 130 -6.66 -8.32 18.29
CA GLY A 130 -7.00 -7.40 19.38
C GLY A 130 -7.99 -6.29 18.97
N GLY A 131 -8.26 -6.14 17.68
CA GLY A 131 -9.20 -5.16 17.12
C GLY A 131 -10.60 -5.74 16.85
N ALA A 132 -11.40 -4.98 16.10
CA ALA A 132 -12.75 -5.42 15.73
C ALA A 132 -12.77 -6.74 14.93
N PRO A 133 -11.86 -6.98 13.96
CA PRO A 133 -11.83 -8.22 13.20
C PRO A 133 -11.61 -9.49 14.02
N GLY A 134 -10.98 -9.42 15.20
CA GLY A 134 -10.77 -10.59 16.06
C GLY A 134 -12.06 -11.22 16.61
N ASN A 135 -13.21 -10.54 16.48
CA ASN A 135 -14.53 -11.08 16.81
C ASN A 135 -15.35 -11.45 15.55
N TRP A 136 -14.76 -11.37 14.37
CA TRP A 136 -15.44 -11.67 13.11
C TRP A 136 -15.14 -13.10 12.68
N THR A 137 -16.07 -13.67 11.92
CA THR A 137 -15.80 -14.85 11.11
C THR A 137 -15.08 -14.44 9.82
N GLN A 138 -14.36 -15.37 9.21
CA GLN A 138 -13.77 -15.17 7.88
C GLN A 138 -14.79 -14.67 6.85
N ALA A 139 -15.99 -15.26 6.85
CA ALA A 139 -17.07 -14.85 5.93
C ALA A 139 -17.53 -13.40 6.18
N GLN A 140 -17.58 -12.97 7.44
CA GLN A 140 -17.87 -11.58 7.78
C GLN A 140 -16.78 -10.63 7.31
N PHE A 141 -15.51 -10.98 7.50
CA PHE A 141 -14.38 -10.20 6.99
C PHE A 141 -14.44 -10.03 5.46
N VAL A 142 -14.61 -11.14 4.73
CA VAL A 142 -14.76 -11.12 3.26
C VAL A 142 -15.96 -10.25 2.87
N SER A 143 -17.12 -10.45 3.49
CA SER A 143 -18.33 -9.67 3.22
C SER A 143 -18.11 -8.17 3.46
N THR A 144 -17.36 -7.79 4.50
CA THR A 144 -17.04 -6.39 4.78
C THR A 144 -16.17 -5.77 3.69
N LEU A 145 -15.16 -6.48 3.19
CA LEU A 145 -14.32 -5.98 2.09
C LEU A 145 -15.05 -5.96 0.73
N ARG A 146 -16.05 -6.84 0.54
CA ARG A 146 -16.89 -6.85 -0.66
C ARG A 146 -17.97 -5.77 -0.64
N GLY A 147 -18.56 -5.50 0.52
CA GLY A 147 -19.77 -4.67 0.64
C GLY A 147 -19.56 -3.33 1.36
N GLY A 148 -18.40 -3.10 1.98
CA GLY A 148 -18.12 -1.88 2.73
C GLY A 148 -18.93 -1.73 4.01
N VAL A 149 -19.51 -2.81 4.54
CA VAL A 149 -20.32 -2.79 5.77
C VAL A 149 -19.77 -3.81 6.76
N THR A 150 -19.45 -3.36 7.97
CA THR A 150 -18.97 -4.22 9.06
C THR A 150 -20.10 -5.08 9.65
N PRO A 151 -19.79 -6.14 10.41
CA PRO A 151 -20.83 -6.96 11.07
C PRO A 151 -21.71 -6.19 12.06
N SER A 152 -21.22 -5.06 12.60
CA SER A 152 -22.02 -4.18 13.46
C SER A 152 -22.91 -3.19 12.69
N GLY A 153 -22.90 -3.24 11.35
CA GLY A 153 -23.66 -2.35 10.49
C GLY A 153 -22.98 -1.01 10.18
N LYS A 154 -21.76 -0.76 10.68
CA LYS A 154 -20.99 0.45 10.31
C LYS A 154 -20.63 0.41 8.82
N VAL A 155 -21.01 1.45 8.10
CA VAL A 155 -20.60 1.70 6.71
C VAL A 155 -19.18 2.28 6.71
N LEU A 156 -18.29 1.68 5.92
CA LEU A 156 -16.92 2.14 5.74
C LEU A 156 -16.89 3.34 4.79
N ASP A 157 -16.17 4.37 5.20
CA ASP A 157 -15.92 5.53 4.35
C ASP A 157 -14.99 5.13 3.20
N ARG A 158 -15.44 5.36 1.97
CA ARG A 158 -14.71 4.99 0.75
C ARG A 158 -13.49 5.86 0.50
N GLU A 159 -13.46 7.05 1.07
CA GLU A 159 -12.34 7.98 0.96
C GLU A 159 -11.14 7.48 1.77
N PHE A 160 -11.38 7.01 3.00
CA PHE A 160 -10.32 6.62 3.93
C PHE A 160 -10.10 5.11 4.00
N MET A 161 -11.11 4.30 3.68
CA MET A 161 -11.02 2.85 3.54
C MET A 161 -11.60 2.44 2.18
N PRO A 162 -10.76 2.37 1.13
CA PRO A 162 -11.23 2.23 -0.24
C PRO A 162 -11.58 0.77 -0.59
N TRP A 163 -12.57 0.22 0.12
CA TRP A 163 -13.02 -1.17 0.05
C TRP A 163 -13.38 -1.63 -1.37
N LEU A 164 -13.77 -0.70 -2.25
CA LEU A 164 -14.06 -1.01 -3.66
C LEU A 164 -12.89 -1.64 -4.42
N TYR A 165 -11.63 -1.32 -4.10
CA TYR A 165 -10.50 -1.97 -4.77
C TYR A 165 -10.40 -3.46 -4.40
N PHE A 166 -10.77 -3.80 -3.18
CA PHE A 166 -10.76 -5.18 -2.67
C PHE A 166 -11.90 -6.03 -3.26
N THR A 167 -12.92 -5.41 -3.87
CA THR A 167 -13.94 -6.14 -4.65
C THR A 167 -13.38 -6.84 -5.89
N ARG A 168 -12.17 -6.47 -6.32
CA ARG A 168 -11.47 -7.10 -7.45
C ARG A 168 -10.54 -8.25 -7.05
N MET A 169 -10.27 -8.41 -5.75
CA MET A 169 -9.48 -9.54 -5.27
C MET A 169 -10.27 -10.84 -5.42
N THR A 170 -9.60 -11.96 -5.57
CA THR A 170 -10.24 -13.29 -5.52
C THR A 170 -10.61 -13.64 -4.07
N ASP A 171 -11.47 -14.64 -3.90
CA ASP A 171 -11.79 -15.11 -2.55
C ASP A 171 -10.56 -15.72 -1.87
N ASP A 172 -9.69 -16.41 -2.63
CA ASP A 172 -8.44 -16.96 -2.11
C ASP A 172 -7.49 -15.89 -1.56
N GLU A 173 -7.39 -14.74 -2.23
CA GLU A 173 -6.61 -13.60 -1.76
C GLU A 173 -7.16 -12.99 -0.48
N LEU A 174 -8.48 -12.77 -0.40
CA LEU A 174 -9.12 -12.25 0.80
C LEU A 174 -9.02 -13.24 1.96
N ASN A 175 -9.13 -14.53 1.67
CA ASN A 175 -8.96 -15.61 2.64
C ASN A 175 -7.51 -15.72 3.13
N ALA A 176 -6.52 -15.53 2.25
CA ALA A 176 -5.12 -15.48 2.62
C ALA A 176 -4.83 -14.29 3.54
N ILE A 177 -5.33 -13.09 3.21
CA ILE A 177 -5.23 -11.91 4.08
C ILE A 177 -5.83 -12.20 5.46
N TRP A 178 -7.03 -12.78 5.51
CA TRP A 178 -7.66 -13.17 6.77
C TRP A 178 -6.77 -14.11 7.59
N LEU A 179 -6.23 -15.18 6.98
CA LEU A 179 -5.32 -16.11 7.65
C LEU A 179 -4.08 -15.41 8.22
N TYR A 180 -3.52 -14.45 7.48
CA TYR A 180 -2.39 -13.68 7.97
C TYR A 180 -2.78 -12.80 9.15
N LEU A 181 -3.87 -12.02 9.07
CA LEU A 181 -4.32 -11.15 10.14
C LEU A 181 -4.62 -11.92 11.43
N GLU A 182 -5.28 -13.08 11.34
CA GLU A 182 -5.55 -13.96 12.48
C GLU A 182 -4.28 -14.54 13.11
N SER A 183 -3.20 -14.66 12.33
CA SER A 183 -1.90 -15.14 12.85
C SER A 183 -1.13 -14.10 13.64
N LEU A 184 -1.53 -12.82 13.58
CA LEU A 184 -0.84 -11.74 14.26
C LEU A 184 -1.09 -11.79 15.78
N PRO A 185 -0.14 -11.32 16.60
CA PRO A 185 -0.40 -11.11 18.01
C PRO A 185 -1.59 -10.16 18.21
N ALA A 186 -2.49 -10.49 19.13
CA ALA A 186 -3.48 -9.55 19.61
C ALA A 186 -2.76 -8.36 20.26
N ARG A 187 -2.88 -7.18 19.65
CA ARG A 187 -2.33 -5.92 20.17
C ARG A 187 -3.47 -5.03 20.63
N GLU A 188 -3.25 -4.22 21.65
CA GLU A 188 -4.17 -3.12 21.96
C GLU A 188 -4.04 -2.02 20.90
N PHE A 189 -5.08 -1.21 20.74
CA PHE A 189 -5.04 -0.08 19.82
C PHE A 189 -4.07 0.98 20.36
N GLU A 190 -2.94 1.18 19.67
CA GLU A 190 -2.02 2.28 19.93
C GLU A 190 -2.53 3.51 19.17
N GLY A 191 -3.53 4.21 19.71
CA GLY A 191 -4.09 5.39 19.05
C GLY A 191 -4.81 6.36 19.94
#